data_AF-H5Y0A6-F1
#
_entry.id   AF-H5Y0A6-F1
#
_cell.length_a   1.000
_cell.length_b   1.000
_cell.length_c   1.000
_cell.angle_alpha   90.00
_cell.angle_beta   90.00
_cell.angle_gamma   90.00
#
_symmetry.space_group_name_H-M   'P 1'
#
loop_
_entity.id
_entity.type
_entity.pdbx_description
1 polymer ?
#
loop_
_entity_poly.entity_id
_entity_poly.type
_entity_poly.pdbx_seq_one_letter_code
_entity_poly.pdbx_strand_id
1 'polypeptide(L)'
;MAGQTIRIKRGTKAELAALGALPAGEMGFCTDTKEVYIGDGVSNTFVGRALSGTEAARPNAGALGRLYYITGGANSGYLYFDNGTDWNQVNAQKLTDLTGALDDIADGTTYARVKKSELSNGQVNKVSDGTNTKTAAEIKTHIDDAPKHRVINDSGTAITDLWSAQKIGNEIELAKHNIEPQASVKDQNLTAPPGSPATGDRYIIPSGATGAWAGKQNQIAEWISGAWVFYTPQTGWTCYVDDEQKVYSWNGTAWVRTGGALQTITAGNGLTGGGQADTVTLTVGGGNGITIGTTTVSAKAGKGVLVNSTGIEAHIDTSSIIYDTANGNRLMVSIVDGGTF
;
A
#
# COMPACT_ATOMS: atom_id res chain seq x y z
N MET A 1 10.79 -43.33 72.04
CA MET A 1 9.68 -43.21 73.02
C MET A 1 8.59 -44.17 72.59
N ALA A 2 8.26 -45.16 73.43
CA ALA A 2 7.11 -46.03 73.19
C ALA A 2 5.83 -45.20 73.33
N GLY A 3 4.95 -45.22 72.31
CA GLY A 3 3.71 -44.46 72.34
C GLY A 3 2.79 -44.97 73.45
N GLN A 4 2.41 -44.11 74.38
CA GLN A 4 1.44 -44.46 75.41
C GLN A 4 0.03 -44.43 74.80
N THR A 5 -0.67 -45.56 74.81
CA THR A 5 -2.06 -45.63 74.36
C THR A 5 -2.97 -45.30 75.53
N ILE A 6 -3.59 -44.12 75.52
CA ILE A 6 -4.59 -43.73 76.52
C ILE A 6 -5.95 -44.31 76.10
N ARG A 7 -6.55 -45.12 76.97
CA ARG A 7 -7.92 -45.63 76.78
C ARG A 7 -8.86 -44.85 77.70
N ILE A 8 -9.81 -44.15 77.11
CA ILE A 8 -10.90 -43.49 77.84
C ILE A 8 -12.03 -44.48 78.13
N LYS A 9 -12.86 -44.18 79.14
CA LYS A 9 -14.09 -44.95 79.39
C LYS A 9 -15.00 -44.87 78.18
N ARG A 10 -15.49 -46.02 77.72
CA ARG A 10 -16.32 -46.13 76.53
C ARG A 10 -17.37 -47.22 76.68
N GLY A 11 -18.53 -47.01 76.09
CA GLY A 11 -19.68 -47.91 76.09
C GLY A 11 -20.83 -47.28 75.31
N THR A 12 -21.99 -47.89 75.26
CA THR A 12 -23.21 -47.24 74.75
C THR A 12 -23.66 -46.10 75.65
N LYS A 13 -24.50 -45.19 75.17
CA LYS A 13 -25.06 -44.10 75.99
C LYS A 13 -25.83 -44.63 77.20
N ALA A 14 -26.55 -45.75 77.01
CA ALA A 14 -27.28 -46.41 78.09
C ALA A 14 -26.34 -46.95 79.17
N GLU A 15 -25.22 -47.57 78.77
CA GLU A 15 -24.18 -48.04 79.70
C GLU A 15 -23.54 -46.89 80.47
N LEU A 16 -23.25 -45.76 79.81
CA LEU A 16 -22.71 -44.57 80.50
C LEU A 16 -23.71 -44.01 81.53
N ALA A 17 -25.00 -43.97 81.20
CA ALA A 17 -26.04 -43.53 82.13
C ALA A 17 -26.16 -44.46 83.34
N ALA A 18 -26.09 -45.78 83.12
CA ALA A 18 -26.13 -46.78 84.19
C ALA A 18 -24.89 -46.73 85.10
N LEU A 19 -23.74 -46.29 84.57
CA LEU A 19 -22.50 -46.13 85.34
C LEU A 19 -22.56 -44.97 86.35
N GLY A 20 -23.46 -44.00 86.15
CA GLY A 20 -23.54 -42.79 86.97
C GLY A 20 -22.50 -41.72 86.60
N ALA A 21 -22.36 -40.71 87.46
CA ALA A 21 -21.46 -39.59 87.23
C ALA A 21 -20.00 -40.05 87.21
N LEU A 22 -19.28 -39.67 86.15
CA LEU A 22 -17.85 -39.87 86.06
C LEU A 22 -17.14 -38.89 87.02
N PRO A 23 -16.00 -39.30 87.61
CA PRO A 23 -15.07 -38.42 88.31
C PRO A 23 -14.80 -37.10 87.58
N ALA A 24 -14.52 -36.06 88.36
CA ALA A 24 -14.21 -34.74 87.82
C ALA A 24 -13.06 -34.79 86.82
N GLY A 25 -13.32 -34.32 85.59
CA GLY A 25 -12.36 -34.31 84.47
C GLY A 25 -12.24 -35.62 83.70
N GLU A 26 -12.94 -36.70 84.09
CA GLU A 26 -12.87 -37.96 83.36
C GLU A 26 -13.76 -37.92 82.10
N MET A 27 -13.19 -38.32 80.96
CA MET A 27 -13.88 -38.38 79.68
C MET A 27 -14.57 -39.73 79.46
N GLY A 28 -15.85 -39.68 79.09
CA GLY A 28 -16.63 -40.81 78.61
C GLY A 28 -16.93 -40.68 77.11
N PHE A 29 -16.83 -41.78 76.37
CA PHE A 29 -17.20 -41.83 74.96
C PHE A 29 -18.30 -42.86 74.70
N CYS A 30 -19.43 -42.39 74.17
CA CYS A 30 -20.55 -43.23 73.76
C CYS A 30 -20.28 -43.82 72.37
N THR A 31 -20.05 -45.12 72.28
CA THR A 31 -19.66 -45.80 71.04
C THR A 31 -20.77 -45.90 70.01
N ASP A 32 -22.02 -45.88 70.46
CA ASP A 32 -23.25 -45.90 69.66
C ASP A 32 -23.62 -44.51 69.13
N THR A 33 -23.64 -43.49 70.00
CA THR A 33 -24.06 -42.12 69.64
C THR A 33 -22.92 -41.21 69.21
N LYS A 34 -21.67 -41.67 69.36
CA LYS A 34 -20.43 -40.89 69.13
C LYS A 34 -20.34 -39.64 69.99
N GLU A 35 -21.06 -39.61 71.10
CA GLU A 35 -21.09 -38.51 72.05
C GLU A 35 -19.92 -38.62 73.04
N VAL A 36 -19.32 -37.48 73.35
CA VAL A 36 -18.28 -37.32 74.35
C VAL A 36 -18.88 -36.59 75.55
N TYR A 37 -18.59 -37.07 76.74
CA TYR A 37 -19.01 -36.50 78.01
C TYR A 37 -17.78 -36.26 78.89
N ILE A 38 -17.84 -35.24 79.75
CA ILE A 38 -16.87 -35.04 80.84
C ILE A 38 -17.62 -35.08 82.16
N GLY A 39 -17.14 -35.90 83.09
CA GLY A 39 -17.63 -35.93 84.46
C GLY A 39 -17.17 -34.71 85.25
N ASP A 40 -18.00 -34.22 86.15
CA ASP A 40 -17.62 -33.23 87.18
C ASP A 40 -17.59 -33.87 88.60
N GLY A 41 -17.78 -35.19 88.69
CA GLY A 41 -17.91 -35.94 89.94
C GLY A 41 -19.35 -36.05 90.47
N VAL A 42 -20.29 -35.30 89.89
CA VAL A 42 -21.72 -35.25 90.29
C VAL A 42 -22.65 -35.52 89.09
N SER A 43 -22.24 -35.11 87.89
CA SER A 43 -22.96 -35.24 86.64
C SER A 43 -22.01 -35.46 85.47
N ASN A 44 -22.53 -36.02 84.37
CA ASN A 44 -21.81 -36.12 83.10
C ASN A 44 -22.29 -35.01 82.16
N THR A 45 -21.44 -34.01 81.93
CA THR A 45 -21.74 -32.92 81.01
C THR A 45 -21.43 -33.33 79.57
N PHE A 46 -22.40 -33.14 78.67
CA PHE A 46 -22.20 -33.42 77.25
C PHE A 46 -21.23 -32.40 76.63
N VAL A 47 -20.15 -32.88 76.02
CA VAL A 47 -19.10 -32.05 75.42
C VAL A 47 -19.34 -31.87 73.92
N GLY A 48 -19.80 -32.92 73.25
CA GLY A 48 -20.02 -32.87 71.81
C GLY A 48 -20.08 -34.25 71.18
N ARG A 49 -20.21 -34.29 69.86
CA ARG A 49 -20.18 -35.53 69.07
C ARG A 49 -19.32 -35.32 67.83
N ALA A 50 -18.54 -36.33 67.45
CA ALA A 50 -17.89 -36.32 66.15
C ALA A 50 -18.93 -36.69 65.10
N LEU A 51 -19.63 -35.70 64.54
CA LEU A 51 -20.58 -35.94 63.46
C LEU A 51 -19.86 -35.87 62.12
N SER A 52 -19.87 -36.99 61.40
CA SER A 52 -19.37 -37.06 60.03
C SER A 52 -20.09 -38.15 59.26
N GLY A 53 -20.34 -37.92 57.97
CA GLY A 53 -21.07 -38.87 57.13
C GLY A 53 -21.45 -38.26 55.79
N THR A 54 -22.31 -38.93 55.03
CA THR A 54 -22.91 -38.31 53.82
C THR A 54 -23.84 -37.17 54.22
N GLU A 55 -24.14 -36.27 53.28
CA GLU A 55 -25.04 -35.14 53.52
C GLU A 55 -26.47 -35.57 53.89
N ALA A 56 -26.98 -36.62 53.25
CA ALA A 56 -28.28 -37.19 53.57
C ALA A 56 -28.34 -37.81 54.98
N ALA A 57 -27.19 -38.20 55.56
CA ALA A 57 -27.12 -38.74 56.91
C ALA A 57 -26.99 -37.66 58.00
N ARG A 58 -26.92 -36.38 57.61
CA ARG A 58 -26.83 -35.27 58.58
C ARG A 58 -28.16 -35.14 59.33
N PRO A 59 -28.16 -35.17 60.69
CA PRO A 59 -29.38 -35.01 61.46
C PRO A 59 -29.97 -33.60 61.26
N ASN A 60 -31.28 -33.44 61.48
CA ASN A 60 -31.90 -32.11 61.47
C ASN A 60 -31.19 -31.15 62.43
N ALA A 61 -31.06 -29.89 62.02
CA ALA A 61 -30.57 -28.83 62.89
C ALA A 61 -31.51 -28.63 64.09
N GLY A 62 -30.96 -28.16 65.21
CA GLY A 62 -31.74 -28.08 66.45
C GLY A 62 -30.91 -28.02 67.72
N ALA A 63 -29.59 -28.12 67.63
CA ALA A 63 -28.70 -28.00 68.77
C ALA A 63 -27.50 -27.12 68.40
N LEU A 64 -27.48 -25.91 68.97
CA LEU A 64 -26.42 -24.93 68.78
C LEU A 64 -25.05 -25.54 69.12
N GLY A 65 -24.06 -25.33 68.26
CA GLY A 65 -22.66 -25.66 68.54
C GLY A 65 -22.19 -26.99 67.93
N ARG A 66 -23.07 -27.77 67.30
CA ARG A 66 -22.65 -29.01 66.63
C ARG A 66 -21.90 -28.69 65.34
N LEU A 67 -20.84 -29.47 65.07
CA LEU A 67 -20.13 -29.46 63.80
C LEU A 67 -20.38 -30.79 63.08
N TYR A 68 -20.62 -30.75 61.76
CA TYR A 68 -20.79 -31.93 60.91
C TYR A 68 -19.87 -31.86 59.69
N TYR A 69 -19.02 -32.87 59.51
CA TYR A 69 -18.13 -32.97 58.35
C TYR A 69 -18.68 -33.95 57.30
N ILE A 70 -18.90 -33.48 56.07
CA ILE A 70 -19.38 -34.33 54.98
C ILE A 70 -18.23 -35.20 54.47
N THR A 71 -18.39 -36.52 54.43
CA THR A 71 -17.34 -37.48 54.04
C THR A 71 -17.59 -38.17 52.69
N GLY A 72 -18.70 -37.86 52.02
CA GLY A 72 -19.02 -38.44 50.71
C GLY A 72 -20.21 -37.77 50.02
N GLY A 73 -20.30 -37.95 48.70
CA GLY A 73 -21.27 -37.28 47.83
C GLY A 73 -20.72 -35.99 47.19
N ALA A 74 -21.57 -35.23 46.49
CA ALA A 74 -21.18 -34.02 45.74
C ALA A 74 -20.62 -32.89 46.63
N ASN A 75 -20.94 -32.94 47.92
CA ASN A 75 -20.58 -31.96 48.95
C ASN A 75 -19.50 -32.50 49.91
N SER A 76 -18.74 -33.52 49.50
CA SER A 76 -17.66 -34.10 50.32
C SER A 76 -16.60 -33.06 50.72
N GLY A 77 -16.27 -33.02 52.00
CA GLY A 77 -15.29 -32.13 52.60
C GLY A 77 -15.82 -30.77 53.07
N TYR A 78 -17.11 -30.46 52.86
CA TYR A 78 -17.73 -29.33 53.53
C TYR A 78 -17.90 -29.60 55.03
N LEU A 79 -17.70 -28.56 55.83
CA LEU A 79 -17.94 -28.51 57.25
C LEU A 79 -19.16 -27.62 57.48
N TYR A 80 -20.10 -28.11 58.28
CA TYR A 80 -21.29 -27.37 58.67
C TYR A 80 -21.34 -27.16 60.18
N PHE A 81 -21.87 -26.01 60.59
CA PHE A 81 -22.15 -25.63 61.96
C PHE A 81 -23.66 -25.50 62.17
N ASP A 82 -24.19 -26.18 63.19
CA ASP A 82 -25.59 -26.07 63.61
C ASP A 82 -25.74 -24.83 64.50
N ASN A 83 -26.52 -23.85 64.02
CA ASN A 83 -26.81 -22.63 64.78
C ASN A 83 -28.05 -22.78 65.70
N GLY A 84 -28.63 -23.98 65.81
CA GLY A 84 -29.85 -24.26 66.55
C GLY A 84 -31.12 -24.27 65.70
N THR A 85 -31.10 -23.74 64.48
CA THR A 85 -32.23 -23.76 63.53
C THR A 85 -31.86 -24.38 62.19
N ASP A 86 -30.63 -24.14 61.73
CA ASP A 86 -30.12 -24.54 60.42
C ASP A 86 -28.66 -25.00 60.48
N TRP A 87 -28.28 -25.82 59.50
CA TRP A 87 -26.88 -26.17 59.25
C TRP A 87 -26.26 -25.17 58.28
N ASN A 88 -25.33 -24.36 58.78
CA ASN A 88 -24.63 -23.35 58.01
C ASN A 88 -23.27 -23.87 57.57
N GLN A 89 -22.94 -23.75 56.30
CA GLN A 89 -21.62 -24.11 55.78
C GLN A 89 -20.57 -23.13 56.31
N VAL A 90 -19.43 -23.63 56.78
CA VAL A 90 -18.38 -22.79 57.40
C VAL A 90 -17.07 -22.74 56.64
N ASN A 91 -16.88 -23.58 55.63
CA ASN A 91 -15.71 -23.54 54.74
C ASN A 91 -16.12 -23.40 53.27
N ALA A 92 -15.33 -22.67 52.50
CA ALA A 92 -15.46 -22.62 51.04
C ALA A 92 -14.56 -23.68 50.41
N GLN A 93 -15.06 -24.40 49.41
CA GLN A 93 -14.24 -25.30 48.59
C GLN A 93 -14.21 -24.89 47.11
N LYS A 94 -15.27 -24.24 46.65
CA LYS A 94 -15.41 -23.72 45.30
C LYS A 94 -15.46 -22.21 45.33
N LEU A 95 -15.06 -21.58 44.23
CA LEU A 95 -15.11 -20.13 44.09
C LEU A 95 -16.55 -19.59 44.22
N THR A 96 -17.55 -20.38 43.84
CA THR A 96 -18.98 -20.06 44.01
C THR A 96 -19.44 -19.97 45.46
N ASP A 97 -18.66 -20.53 46.40
CA ASP A 97 -18.99 -20.51 47.83
C ASP A 97 -18.50 -19.23 48.49
N LEU A 98 -17.68 -18.45 47.79
CA LEU A 98 -17.16 -17.17 48.24
C LEU A 98 -18.12 -16.06 47.79
N THR A 99 -18.54 -15.23 48.73
CA THR A 99 -19.28 -14.00 48.44
C THR A 99 -18.30 -12.85 48.29
N GLY A 100 -18.40 -12.12 47.18
CA GLY A 100 -17.52 -10.99 46.87
C GLY A 100 -17.20 -10.91 45.37
N ALA A 101 -16.52 -9.85 44.96
CA ALA A 101 -15.93 -9.74 43.63
C ALA A 101 -14.40 -9.88 43.73
N LEU A 102 -13.70 -10.02 42.59
CA LEU A 102 -12.23 -9.93 42.56
C LEU A 102 -11.69 -8.67 43.27
N ASP A 103 -12.53 -7.65 43.32
CA ASP A 103 -12.33 -6.37 43.97
C ASP A 103 -12.14 -6.42 45.50
N ASP A 104 -12.60 -7.48 46.17
CA ASP A 104 -12.49 -7.64 47.62
C ASP A 104 -11.16 -8.27 48.05
N ILE A 105 -10.32 -8.66 47.08
CA ILE A 105 -8.99 -9.22 47.33
C ILE A 105 -7.96 -8.10 47.28
N ALA A 106 -7.15 -7.94 48.34
CA ALA A 106 -6.09 -6.95 48.40
C ALA A 106 -5.09 -7.07 47.22
N ASP A 107 -4.63 -5.93 46.73
CA ASP A 107 -3.67 -5.84 45.63
C ASP A 107 -2.34 -6.53 45.99
N GLY A 108 -1.77 -7.27 45.03
CA GLY A 108 -0.46 -7.91 45.18
C GLY A 108 0.69 -6.99 44.77
N THR A 109 1.86 -7.14 45.40
CA THR A 109 3.05 -6.29 45.15
C THR A 109 3.95 -6.75 43.99
N THR A 110 3.78 -7.99 43.50
CA THR A 110 4.77 -8.64 42.59
C THR A 110 4.21 -9.07 41.23
N TYR A 111 2.92 -9.39 41.12
CA TYR A 111 2.27 -9.73 39.85
C TYR A 111 1.00 -8.89 39.69
N ALA A 112 1.03 -8.02 38.69
CA ALA A 112 -0.04 -7.09 38.37
C ALA A 112 -1.34 -7.84 38.04
N ARG A 113 -2.30 -7.80 38.95
CA ARG A 113 -3.70 -7.86 38.53
C ARG A 113 -4.04 -6.49 37.93
N VAL A 114 -4.88 -6.49 36.91
CA VAL A 114 -5.45 -5.26 36.34
C VAL A 114 -6.11 -4.48 37.46
N LYS A 115 -5.79 -3.19 37.65
CA LYS A 115 -6.37 -2.41 38.76
C LYS A 115 -7.90 -2.40 38.62
N LYS A 116 -8.66 -2.42 39.73
CA LYS A 116 -10.14 -2.42 39.71
C LYS A 116 -10.74 -1.31 38.82
N SER A 117 -10.13 -0.12 38.82
CA SER A 117 -10.57 1.01 37.98
C SER A 117 -10.39 0.77 36.47
N GLU A 118 -9.71 -0.30 36.09
CA GLU A 118 -9.38 -0.68 34.71
C GLU A 118 -10.16 -1.92 34.27
N LEU A 119 -11.05 -2.43 35.14
CA LEU A 119 -11.96 -3.53 34.89
C LEU A 119 -13.41 -3.02 34.86
N SER A 120 -14.18 -3.48 33.89
CA SER A 120 -15.64 -3.30 33.84
C SER A 120 -16.28 -4.61 33.43
N ASN A 121 -17.19 -5.15 34.25
CA ASN A 121 -17.83 -6.46 34.01
C ASN A 121 -16.85 -7.60 33.67
N GLY A 122 -15.68 -7.61 34.29
CA GLY A 122 -14.64 -8.63 34.06
C GLY A 122 -13.78 -8.44 32.80
N GLN A 123 -13.95 -7.33 32.07
CA GLN A 123 -13.13 -6.99 30.90
C GLN A 123 -12.19 -5.82 31.19
N VAL A 124 -11.00 -5.86 30.59
CA VAL A 124 -10.02 -4.76 30.64
C VAL A 124 -10.53 -3.59 29.80
N ASN A 125 -10.74 -2.43 30.41
CA ASN A 125 -11.34 -1.26 29.76
C ASN A 125 -10.29 -0.35 29.07
N LYS A 126 -9.00 -0.56 29.33
CA LYS A 126 -7.90 0.24 28.78
C LYS A 126 -6.58 -0.53 28.73
N VAL A 127 -5.74 -0.21 27.75
CA VAL A 127 -4.36 -0.66 27.64
C VAL A 127 -3.48 0.35 28.35
N SER A 128 -2.59 -0.10 29.24
CA SER A 128 -1.69 0.76 30.00
C SER A 128 -0.32 0.12 30.17
N ASP A 129 0.75 0.92 30.06
CA ASP A 129 2.13 0.54 30.38
C ASP A 129 2.58 1.08 31.76
N GLY A 130 1.65 1.63 32.54
CA GLY A 130 1.91 2.29 33.82
C GLY A 130 2.16 3.81 33.72
N THR A 131 2.43 4.34 32.53
CA THR A 131 2.62 5.79 32.27
C THR A 131 1.61 6.30 31.25
N ASN A 132 1.55 5.64 30.09
CA ASN A 132 0.61 5.91 29.01
C ASN A 132 -0.59 4.98 29.15
N THR A 133 -1.78 5.52 28.89
CA THR A 133 -3.02 4.76 28.99
C THR A 133 -3.98 5.15 27.87
N LYS A 134 -4.60 4.16 27.23
CA LYS A 134 -5.61 4.36 26.19
C LYS A 134 -6.75 3.35 26.32
N THR A 135 -7.98 3.82 26.23
CA THR A 135 -9.18 2.96 26.21
C THR A 135 -9.27 2.18 24.89
N ALA A 136 -9.99 1.06 24.92
CA ALA A 136 -10.29 0.31 23.69
C ALA A 136 -11.01 1.19 22.65
N ALA A 137 -11.86 2.12 23.09
CA ALA A 137 -12.56 3.07 22.23
C ALA A 137 -11.60 4.07 21.56
N GLU A 138 -10.64 4.64 22.30
CA GLU A 138 -9.63 5.55 21.74
C GLU A 138 -8.69 4.83 20.76
N ILE A 139 -8.26 3.61 21.09
CA ILE A 139 -7.43 2.78 20.20
C ILE A 139 -8.20 2.44 18.93
N LYS A 140 -9.45 2.00 19.07
CA LYS A 140 -10.35 1.73 17.94
C LYS A 140 -10.57 2.97 17.09
N THR A 141 -10.77 4.13 17.71
CA THR A 141 -10.91 5.40 17.00
C THR A 141 -9.65 5.71 16.21
N HIS A 142 -8.45 5.42 16.72
CA HIS A 142 -7.23 5.59 15.94
C HIS A 142 -7.13 4.61 14.78
N ILE A 143 -7.34 3.31 15.02
CA ILE A 143 -7.21 2.23 14.01
C ILE A 143 -8.27 2.36 12.90
N ASP A 144 -9.49 2.75 13.26
CA ASP A 144 -10.60 2.92 12.31
C ASP A 144 -10.61 4.31 11.64
N ASP A 145 -9.79 5.25 12.12
CA ASP A 145 -9.60 6.56 11.50
C ASP A 145 -8.73 6.39 10.25
N ALA A 146 -9.40 6.06 9.15
CA ALA A 146 -8.81 5.90 7.83
C ALA A 146 -7.95 7.11 7.39
N PRO A 147 -8.28 8.38 7.73
CA PRO A 147 -7.36 9.51 7.55
C PRO A 147 -6.01 9.37 8.27
N LYS A 148 -5.96 8.74 9.45
CA LYS A 148 -4.71 8.51 10.21
C LYS A 148 -3.89 7.31 9.72
N HIS A 149 -4.52 6.31 9.08
CA HIS A 149 -3.85 5.08 8.59
C HIS A 149 -3.76 4.99 7.05
N ARG A 150 -4.38 5.94 6.34
CA ARG A 150 -4.51 6.13 4.89
C ARG A 150 -4.65 4.83 4.09
N VAL A 151 -5.91 4.44 3.87
CA VAL A 151 -6.32 3.40 2.92
C VAL A 151 -5.93 3.82 1.50
N ILE A 152 -5.41 2.88 0.69
CA ILE A 152 -5.14 3.10 -0.73
C ILE A 152 -6.48 3.32 -1.45
N ASN A 153 -6.65 4.48 -2.09
CA ASN A 153 -7.87 4.92 -2.77
C ASN A 153 -7.54 5.37 -4.20
N ASP A 154 -7.35 4.40 -5.10
CA ASP A 154 -7.00 4.68 -6.51
C ASP A 154 -8.11 5.42 -7.30
N SER A 155 -9.32 5.48 -6.76
CA SER A 155 -10.45 6.26 -7.29
C SER A 155 -10.56 7.69 -6.73
N GLY A 156 -9.82 7.99 -5.67
CA GLY A 156 -9.85 9.28 -4.98
C GLY A 156 -9.12 10.36 -5.74
N THR A 157 -9.56 11.61 -5.59
CA THR A 157 -8.96 12.79 -6.23
C THR A 157 -8.65 13.91 -5.24
N ALA A 158 -8.87 13.68 -3.94
CA ALA A 158 -8.52 14.63 -2.89
C ALA A 158 -7.00 14.63 -2.64
N ILE A 159 -6.43 15.79 -2.28
CA ILE A 159 -4.99 15.95 -2.03
C ILE A 159 -4.46 15.11 -0.86
N THR A 160 -5.36 14.53 -0.07
CA THR A 160 -5.07 13.64 1.06
C THR A 160 -5.23 12.16 0.73
N ASP A 161 -5.72 11.80 -0.46
CA ASP A 161 -5.84 10.39 -0.88
C ASP A 161 -4.45 9.76 -1.08
N LEU A 162 -4.28 8.50 -0.69
CA LEU A 162 -3.11 7.69 -1.09
C LEU A 162 -3.47 6.87 -2.32
N TRP A 163 -2.60 6.89 -3.32
CA TRP A 163 -2.70 6.01 -4.49
C TRP A 163 -1.67 4.89 -4.42
N SER A 164 -1.97 3.78 -5.07
CA SER A 164 -1.03 2.68 -5.30
C SER A 164 0.13 3.14 -6.20
N ALA A 165 1.28 2.50 -6.06
CA ALA A 165 2.45 2.80 -6.91
C ALA A 165 2.13 2.64 -8.41
N GLN A 166 1.29 1.67 -8.78
CA GLN A 166 0.82 1.47 -10.15
C GLN A 166 -0.02 2.66 -10.65
N LYS A 167 -0.97 3.14 -9.83
CA LYS A 167 -1.80 4.30 -10.17
C LYS A 167 -0.95 5.55 -10.33
N ILE A 168 0.00 5.79 -9.43
CA ILE A 168 0.94 6.92 -9.52
C ILE A 168 1.77 6.84 -10.81
N GLY A 169 2.34 5.67 -11.11
CA GLY A 169 3.07 5.44 -12.36
C GLY A 169 2.20 5.74 -13.58
N ASN A 170 0.97 5.21 -13.63
CA ASN A 170 0.05 5.44 -14.73
C ASN A 170 -0.31 6.92 -14.90
N GLU A 171 -0.61 7.65 -13.82
CA GLU A 171 -0.95 9.07 -13.90
C GLU A 171 0.25 9.93 -14.34
N ILE A 172 1.46 9.58 -13.89
CA ILE A 172 2.69 10.22 -14.36
C ILE A 172 2.91 9.94 -15.85
N GLU A 173 2.74 8.71 -16.31
CA GLU A 173 2.92 8.34 -17.73
C GLU A 173 1.80 8.89 -18.63
N LEU A 174 0.57 9.00 -18.12
CA LEU A 174 -0.55 9.64 -18.79
C LEU A 174 -0.35 11.15 -18.92
N ALA A 175 0.13 11.81 -17.85
CA ALA A 175 0.53 13.21 -17.89
C ALA A 175 1.68 13.45 -18.90
N LYS A 176 2.42 12.40 -19.29
CA LYS A 176 3.49 12.44 -20.29
C LYS A 176 3.07 12.09 -21.73
N HIS A 177 1.79 11.89 -22.07
CA HIS A 177 1.34 11.66 -23.46
C HIS A 177 1.96 10.43 -24.19
N ASN A 178 2.19 9.29 -23.53
CA ASN A 178 2.90 8.13 -24.12
C ASN A 178 4.32 8.46 -24.65
N ILE A 179 4.94 9.52 -24.15
CA ILE A 179 6.36 9.82 -24.37
C ILE A 179 7.11 9.26 -23.17
N GLU A 180 8.04 8.33 -23.42
CA GLU A 180 8.92 7.74 -22.41
C GLU A 180 10.35 8.28 -22.58
N PRO A 181 10.78 9.29 -21.80
CA PRO A 181 12.12 9.86 -21.92
C PRO A 181 13.20 8.89 -21.43
N GLN A 182 14.19 8.66 -22.27
CA GLN A 182 15.42 7.95 -21.98
C GLN A 182 16.55 8.98 -21.73
N ALA A 183 17.60 8.57 -21.02
CA ALA A 183 18.82 9.38 -20.93
C ALA A 183 19.38 9.67 -22.33
N SER A 184 20.07 10.81 -22.49
CA SER A 184 20.63 11.23 -23.77
C SER A 184 21.63 10.21 -24.32
N VAL A 185 21.81 10.25 -25.63
CA VAL A 185 22.81 9.46 -26.35
C VAL A 185 23.80 10.42 -27.01
N LYS A 186 25.06 10.01 -27.12
CA LYS A 186 26.12 10.87 -27.68
C LYS A 186 25.99 11.08 -29.18
N ASP A 187 25.61 10.02 -29.90
CA ASP A 187 25.60 9.93 -31.36
C ASP A 187 24.65 8.78 -31.77
N GLN A 188 24.05 8.87 -32.97
CA GLN A 188 23.18 7.84 -33.56
C GLN A 188 23.66 7.28 -34.91
N ASN A 189 24.79 7.76 -35.42
CA ASN A 189 25.36 7.46 -36.73
C ASN A 189 26.71 6.73 -36.66
N LEU A 190 27.31 6.59 -35.48
CA LEU A 190 28.56 5.86 -35.29
C LEU A 190 28.39 4.34 -35.54
N THR A 191 29.10 3.79 -36.52
CA THR A 191 28.94 2.39 -36.96
C THR A 191 29.85 1.39 -36.23
N ALA A 192 30.80 1.85 -35.42
CA ALA A 192 31.66 0.99 -34.61
C ALA A 192 31.74 1.52 -33.17
N PRO A 193 31.66 0.66 -32.13
CA PRO A 193 31.79 1.12 -30.76
C PRO A 193 33.12 1.86 -30.54
N PRO A 194 33.15 2.94 -29.74
CA PRO A 194 34.39 3.59 -29.35
C PRO A 194 35.39 2.59 -28.75
N GLY A 195 36.69 2.77 -29.01
CA GLY A 195 37.74 1.90 -28.48
C GLY A 195 37.94 2.01 -26.96
N SER A 196 37.51 3.12 -26.36
CA SER A 196 37.64 3.41 -24.93
C SER A 196 36.43 4.22 -24.43
N PRO A 197 35.23 3.59 -24.35
CA PRO A 197 34.02 4.24 -23.86
C PRO A 197 34.08 4.44 -22.34
N ALA A 198 33.47 5.53 -21.85
CA ALA A 198 33.32 5.79 -20.43
C ALA A 198 32.00 5.19 -19.90
N THR A 199 31.93 4.90 -18.60
CA THR A 199 30.70 4.39 -17.97
C THR A 199 29.56 5.40 -18.15
N GLY A 200 28.41 4.91 -18.62
CA GLY A 200 27.23 5.73 -18.92
C GLY A 200 27.21 6.27 -20.36
N ASP A 201 28.25 6.01 -21.17
CA ASP A 201 28.23 6.39 -22.58
C ASP A 201 27.12 5.64 -23.31
N ARG A 202 26.26 6.38 -24.01
CA ARG A 202 25.11 5.85 -24.73
C ARG A 202 25.12 6.21 -26.21
N TYR A 203 24.64 5.30 -27.05
CA TYR A 203 24.56 5.47 -28.50
C TYR A 203 23.31 4.79 -29.04
N ILE A 204 22.67 5.37 -30.07
CA ILE A 204 21.73 4.62 -30.90
C ILE A 204 22.54 3.89 -31.96
N ILE A 205 22.35 2.58 -32.09
CA ILE A 205 23.10 1.77 -33.04
C ILE A 205 22.53 1.94 -34.45
N PRO A 206 23.29 2.48 -35.42
CA PRO A 206 22.81 2.64 -36.79
C PRO A 206 22.73 1.30 -37.53
N SER A 207 22.08 1.31 -38.69
CA SER A 207 22.17 0.21 -39.65
C SER A 207 23.62 -0.02 -40.08
N GLY A 208 24.03 -1.29 -40.23
CA GLY A 208 25.39 -1.64 -40.67
C GLY A 208 26.46 -1.52 -39.58
N ALA A 209 26.07 -1.45 -38.31
CA ALA A 209 27.01 -1.43 -37.20
C ALA A 209 27.89 -2.70 -37.15
N THR A 210 29.11 -2.52 -36.63
CA THR A 210 30.18 -3.53 -36.61
C THR A 210 30.66 -3.79 -35.18
N GLY A 211 31.59 -4.76 -35.03
CA GLY A 211 32.16 -5.11 -33.72
C GLY A 211 31.08 -5.57 -32.73
N ALA A 212 31.16 -5.08 -31.49
CA ALA A 212 30.20 -5.45 -30.44
C ALA A 212 28.76 -4.96 -30.72
N TRP A 213 28.57 -4.02 -31.65
CA TRP A 213 27.26 -3.48 -32.02
C TRP A 213 26.61 -4.22 -33.20
N ALA A 214 27.30 -5.19 -33.82
CA ALA A 214 26.79 -5.92 -34.97
C ALA A 214 25.47 -6.66 -34.65
N GLY A 215 24.47 -6.48 -35.52
CA GLY A 215 23.15 -7.09 -35.37
C GLY A 215 22.25 -6.45 -34.30
N LYS A 216 22.63 -5.31 -33.73
CA LYS A 216 21.87 -4.60 -32.68
C LYS A 216 21.27 -3.28 -33.17
N GLN A 217 21.04 -3.16 -34.48
CA GLN A 217 20.47 -1.97 -35.10
C GLN A 217 19.22 -1.46 -34.35
N ASN A 218 19.10 -0.14 -34.25
CA ASN A 218 18.04 0.62 -33.58
C ASN A 218 18.01 0.51 -32.04
N GLN A 219 18.80 -0.38 -31.43
CA GLN A 219 18.90 -0.46 -29.98
C GLN A 219 19.74 0.69 -29.42
N ILE A 220 19.48 1.06 -28.17
CA ILE A 220 20.38 1.93 -27.42
C ILE A 220 21.46 1.04 -26.79
N ALA A 221 22.73 1.30 -27.09
CA ALA A 221 23.87 0.73 -26.39
C ALA A 221 24.23 1.63 -25.21
N GLU A 222 24.53 1.06 -24.04
CA GLU A 222 25.08 1.76 -22.89
C GLU A 222 26.30 1.03 -22.33
N TRP A 223 27.37 1.76 -22.04
CA TRP A 223 28.56 1.17 -21.44
C TRP A 223 28.43 1.12 -19.92
N ILE A 224 28.28 -0.08 -19.35
CA ILE A 224 28.14 -0.29 -17.90
C ILE A 224 29.14 -1.37 -17.46
N SER A 225 29.92 -1.08 -16.42
CA SER A 225 30.82 -2.04 -15.77
C SER A 225 31.74 -2.82 -16.73
N GLY A 226 32.22 -2.16 -17.80
CA GLY A 226 33.15 -2.75 -18.76
C GLY A 226 32.51 -3.55 -19.91
N ALA A 227 31.19 -3.46 -20.10
CA ALA A 227 30.48 -4.11 -21.19
C ALA A 227 29.37 -3.23 -21.79
N TRP A 228 29.01 -3.49 -23.05
CA TRP A 228 27.84 -2.89 -23.69
C TRP A 228 26.56 -3.63 -23.27
N VAL A 229 25.63 -2.89 -22.71
CA VAL A 229 24.25 -3.32 -22.44
C VAL A 229 23.36 -2.73 -23.54
N PHE A 230 22.39 -3.52 -24.02
CA PHE A 230 21.54 -3.12 -25.16
C PHE A 230 20.07 -3.10 -24.78
N TYR A 231 19.39 -2.03 -25.16
CA TYR A 231 17.98 -1.80 -24.87
C TYR A 231 17.16 -1.78 -26.15
N THR A 232 16.16 -2.65 -26.25
CA THR A 232 15.23 -2.68 -27.40
C THR A 232 14.18 -1.58 -27.23
N PRO A 233 14.08 -0.63 -28.16
CA PRO A 233 13.18 0.51 -27.99
C PRO A 233 11.71 0.08 -28.07
N GLN A 234 10.85 0.76 -27.31
CA GLN A 234 9.39 0.64 -27.37
C GLN A 234 8.80 1.92 -27.97
N THR A 235 7.64 1.81 -28.65
CA THR A 235 6.99 2.97 -29.27
C THR A 235 6.72 4.03 -28.21
N GLY A 236 7.12 5.28 -28.49
CA GLY A 236 7.03 6.39 -27.54
C GLY A 236 8.32 6.67 -26.78
N TRP A 237 9.33 5.81 -26.84
CA TRP A 237 10.67 6.13 -26.30
C TRP A 237 11.22 7.39 -26.95
N THR A 238 11.78 8.30 -26.15
CA THR A 238 12.40 9.54 -26.65
C THR A 238 13.77 9.75 -26.03
N CYS A 239 14.73 10.26 -26.80
CA CYS A 239 16.04 10.63 -26.29
C CYS A 239 16.59 11.85 -27.01
N TYR A 240 17.42 12.62 -26.31
CA TYR A 240 18.21 13.69 -26.91
C TYR A 240 19.51 13.09 -27.49
N VAL A 241 19.86 13.47 -28.71
CA VAL A 241 21.12 13.09 -29.37
C VAL A 241 22.06 14.29 -29.30
N ASP A 242 23.15 14.15 -28.53
CA ASP A 242 23.99 15.26 -28.09
C ASP A 242 24.73 15.96 -29.24
N ASP A 243 25.27 15.21 -30.21
CA ASP A 243 26.04 15.75 -31.34
C ASP A 243 25.17 16.53 -32.35
N GLU A 244 23.92 16.13 -32.52
CA GLU A 244 22.94 16.80 -33.38
C GLU A 244 22.13 17.89 -32.68
N GLN A 245 22.13 17.89 -31.35
CA GLN A 245 21.32 18.76 -30.49
C GLN A 245 19.79 18.63 -30.73
N LYS A 246 19.31 17.42 -31.03
CA LYS A 246 17.89 17.16 -31.37
C LYS A 246 17.28 16.06 -30.50
N VAL A 247 15.95 16.05 -30.40
CA VAL A 247 15.18 14.96 -29.79
C VAL A 247 14.69 13.99 -30.87
N TYR A 248 14.86 12.70 -30.62
CA TYR A 248 14.35 11.62 -31.43
C TYR A 248 13.34 10.78 -30.63
N SER A 249 12.34 10.23 -31.32
CA SER A 249 11.33 9.34 -30.76
C SER A 249 11.24 8.05 -31.57
N TRP A 250 11.10 6.91 -30.92
CA TRP A 250 10.86 5.65 -31.58
C TRP A 250 9.39 5.53 -31.99
N ASN A 251 9.12 5.44 -33.30
CA ASN A 251 7.76 5.33 -33.85
C ASN A 251 7.27 3.87 -33.99
N GLY A 252 8.04 2.90 -33.52
CA GLY A 252 7.77 1.46 -33.69
C GLY A 252 8.62 0.79 -34.76
N THR A 253 9.19 1.55 -35.71
CA THR A 253 10.01 1.01 -36.81
C THR A 253 11.34 1.75 -37.00
N ALA A 254 11.41 3.03 -36.64
CA ALA A 254 12.59 3.87 -36.73
C ALA A 254 12.63 4.93 -35.62
N TRP A 255 13.84 5.41 -35.31
CA TRP A 255 14.04 6.64 -34.56
C TRP A 255 13.75 7.81 -35.48
N VAL A 256 12.70 8.57 -35.20
CA VAL A 256 12.29 9.73 -35.97
C VAL A 256 12.50 10.98 -35.15
N ARG A 257 12.92 12.06 -35.79
CA ARG A 257 13.10 13.33 -35.09
C ARG A 257 11.75 13.91 -34.66
N THR A 258 11.67 14.38 -33.42
CA THR A 258 10.44 14.93 -32.82
C THR A 258 10.69 16.33 -32.28
N GLY A 259 9.67 17.20 -32.31
CA GLY A 259 9.76 18.56 -31.79
C GLY A 259 10.17 19.65 -32.80
N GLY A 260 10.11 19.36 -34.10
CA GLY A 260 10.11 20.38 -35.16
C GLY A 260 8.70 20.67 -35.64
N ALA A 261 8.42 21.90 -36.11
CA ALA A 261 7.15 22.18 -36.77
C ALA A 261 6.99 21.24 -37.98
N LEU A 262 5.90 20.45 -38.03
CA LEU A 262 5.46 19.75 -39.22
C LEU A 262 5.05 20.80 -40.25
N GLN A 263 6.01 21.27 -41.06
CA GLN A 263 5.72 22.18 -42.14
C GLN A 263 5.30 21.38 -43.37
N THR A 264 4.02 21.03 -43.46
CA THR A 264 3.45 20.61 -44.74
C THR A 264 3.40 21.85 -45.62
N ILE A 265 4.40 22.03 -46.48
CA ILE A 265 4.36 23.06 -47.52
C ILE A 265 3.58 22.49 -48.71
N THR A 266 2.30 22.86 -48.81
CA THR A 266 1.50 22.58 -50.01
C THR A 266 1.84 23.62 -51.08
N ALA A 267 2.76 23.28 -51.97
CA ALA A 267 3.07 24.06 -53.16
C ALA A 267 1.94 23.94 -54.19
N GLY A 268 1.40 25.06 -54.67
CA GLY A 268 0.51 25.08 -55.85
C GLY A 268 1.29 24.83 -57.15
N ASN A 269 0.61 24.68 -58.30
CA ASN A 269 1.21 24.25 -59.57
C ASN A 269 2.43 25.07 -60.07
N GLY A 270 2.61 26.31 -59.57
CA GLY A 270 3.76 27.17 -59.93
C GLY A 270 4.97 27.04 -59.01
N LEU A 271 4.89 26.25 -57.94
CA LEU A 271 5.99 26.00 -57.00
C LEU A 271 6.30 24.50 -57.00
N THR A 272 7.58 24.16 -56.98
CA THR A 272 8.13 22.81 -56.91
C THR A 272 9.08 22.72 -55.71
N GLY A 273 9.34 21.53 -55.20
CA GLY A 273 10.14 21.34 -53.98
C GLY A 273 9.27 21.13 -52.73
N GLY A 274 9.89 21.29 -51.55
CA GLY A 274 9.32 20.85 -50.26
C GLY A 274 10.25 19.88 -49.52
N GLY A 275 9.82 19.40 -48.36
CA GLY A 275 10.57 18.42 -47.56
C GLY A 275 10.32 18.54 -46.06
N GLN A 276 10.79 17.55 -45.30
CA GLN A 276 10.67 17.46 -43.84
C GLN A 276 11.98 17.79 -43.10
N ALA A 277 12.94 18.42 -43.78
CA ALA A 277 14.26 18.76 -43.23
C ALA A 277 14.25 20.11 -42.50
N ASP A 278 15.34 20.42 -41.79
CA ASP A 278 15.53 21.70 -41.07
C ASP A 278 15.49 22.94 -41.97
N THR A 279 15.72 22.75 -43.27
CA THR A 279 15.58 23.79 -44.29
C THR A 279 14.70 23.24 -45.40
N VAL A 280 13.61 23.95 -45.70
CA VAL A 280 12.72 23.61 -46.80
C VAL A 280 13.03 24.53 -47.97
N THR A 281 13.44 23.96 -49.10
CA THR A 281 13.65 24.70 -50.34
C THR A 281 12.40 24.64 -51.19
N LEU A 282 11.84 25.80 -51.51
CA LEU A 282 10.82 25.96 -52.54
C LEU A 282 11.47 26.59 -53.76
N THR A 283 11.16 26.05 -54.93
CA THR A 283 11.65 26.54 -56.22
C THR A 283 10.46 26.84 -57.10
N VAL A 284 10.42 27.99 -57.76
CA VAL A 284 9.39 28.27 -58.77
C VAL A 284 9.55 27.28 -59.91
N GLY A 285 8.45 26.69 -60.39
CA GLY A 285 8.48 25.80 -61.55
C GLY A 285 8.82 26.58 -62.81
N GLY A 286 9.90 26.20 -63.50
CA GLY A 286 10.21 26.76 -64.82
C GLY A 286 9.16 26.30 -65.83
N GLY A 287 8.48 27.25 -66.48
CA GLY A 287 7.57 27.01 -67.60
C GLY A 287 8.09 27.61 -68.89
N ASN A 288 7.37 27.41 -70.00
CA ASN A 288 7.67 28.11 -71.25
C ASN A 288 7.62 29.64 -71.01
N GLY A 289 8.76 30.31 -71.14
CA GLY A 289 8.86 31.75 -70.94
C GLY A 289 9.34 32.22 -69.56
N ILE A 290 9.57 31.32 -68.59
CA ILE A 290 10.12 31.66 -67.26
C ILE A 290 11.45 30.94 -67.04
N THR A 291 12.48 31.67 -66.66
CA THR A 291 13.81 31.15 -66.28
C THR A 291 14.03 31.32 -64.79
N ILE A 292 14.45 30.25 -64.11
CA ILE A 292 14.65 30.22 -62.66
C ILE A 292 16.14 30.01 -62.37
N GLY A 293 16.77 30.96 -61.71
CA GLY A 293 18.13 30.87 -61.17
C GLY A 293 18.13 30.54 -59.68
N THR A 294 19.31 30.29 -59.11
CA THR A 294 19.46 29.96 -57.68
C THR A 294 19.01 31.08 -56.74
N THR A 295 19.03 32.33 -57.20
CA THR A 295 18.61 33.53 -56.44
C THR A 295 17.75 34.50 -57.24
N THR A 296 17.31 34.12 -58.45
CA THR A 296 16.60 35.00 -59.37
C THR A 296 15.48 34.29 -60.10
N VAL A 297 14.44 35.04 -60.46
CA VAL A 297 13.35 34.60 -61.34
C VAL A 297 13.23 35.64 -62.44
N SER A 298 13.26 35.22 -63.71
CA SER A 298 13.14 36.10 -64.86
C SER A 298 12.23 35.52 -65.93
N ALA A 299 11.70 36.37 -66.81
CA ALA A 299 11.08 35.92 -68.03
C ALA A 299 12.15 35.68 -69.11
N LYS A 300 11.87 34.79 -70.06
CA LYS A 300 12.67 34.61 -71.26
C LYS A 300 12.25 35.66 -72.28
N ALA A 301 13.21 36.43 -72.79
CA ALA A 301 12.96 37.36 -73.89
C ALA A 301 12.43 36.61 -75.12
N GLY A 302 11.51 37.22 -75.84
CA GLY A 302 10.85 36.64 -77.01
C GLY A 302 10.35 37.73 -77.95
N LYS A 303 9.77 37.33 -79.08
CA LYS A 303 9.14 38.30 -79.98
C LYS A 303 7.99 38.99 -79.23
N GLY A 304 7.99 40.32 -79.19
CA GLY A 304 7.01 41.11 -78.43
C GLY A 304 7.33 41.35 -76.96
N VAL A 305 8.35 40.69 -76.37
CA VAL A 305 8.73 40.86 -74.96
C VAL A 305 10.24 41.11 -74.83
N LEU A 306 10.60 42.29 -74.34
CA LEU A 306 11.97 42.66 -73.98
C LEU A 306 12.19 42.44 -72.48
N VAL A 307 13.27 41.77 -72.12
CA VAL A 307 13.72 41.60 -70.73
C VAL A 307 15.07 42.27 -70.59
N ASN A 308 15.16 43.32 -69.77
CA ASN A 308 16.37 44.16 -69.63
C ASN A 308 16.57 44.62 -68.18
N SER A 309 17.48 45.57 -67.95
CA SER A 309 17.76 46.13 -66.62
C SER A 309 16.65 47.01 -66.03
N THR A 310 15.66 47.44 -66.84
CA THR A 310 14.52 48.25 -66.40
C THR A 310 13.27 47.42 -66.12
N GLY A 311 13.17 46.20 -66.67
CA GLY A 311 12.12 45.24 -66.35
C GLY A 311 11.72 44.34 -67.52
N ILE A 312 10.44 43.96 -67.54
CA ILE A 312 9.79 43.24 -68.66
C ILE A 312 8.88 44.24 -69.36
N GLU A 313 9.16 44.51 -70.63
CA GLU A 313 8.48 45.53 -71.42
C GLU A 313 7.98 44.95 -72.75
N ALA A 314 6.95 45.57 -73.33
CA ALA A 314 6.51 45.23 -74.67
C ALA A 314 7.58 45.66 -75.68
N HIS A 315 8.09 44.71 -76.47
CA HIS A 315 9.04 45.00 -77.53
C HIS A 315 8.29 45.25 -78.84
N ILE A 316 8.32 46.50 -79.31
CA ILE A 316 7.76 46.89 -80.59
C ILE A 316 8.91 47.25 -81.53
N ASP A 317 9.14 46.42 -82.54
CA ASP A 317 10.15 46.67 -83.58
C ASP A 317 9.52 47.20 -84.88
N THR A 318 10.37 47.54 -85.85
CA THR A 318 9.97 48.05 -87.17
C THR A 318 9.21 47.03 -88.04
N SER A 319 9.10 45.78 -87.58
CA SER A 319 8.26 44.76 -88.22
C SER A 319 6.89 44.64 -87.55
N SER A 320 6.79 45.02 -86.27
CA SER A 320 5.57 45.03 -85.46
C SER A 320 4.68 46.23 -85.78
N ILE A 321 5.28 47.37 -86.13
CA ILE A 321 4.58 48.54 -86.70
C ILE A 321 5.02 48.71 -88.15
N ILE A 322 4.06 48.62 -89.07
CA ILE A 322 4.28 48.85 -90.50
C ILE A 322 3.59 50.13 -90.95
N TYR A 323 4.17 50.77 -91.95
CA TYR A 323 3.57 51.91 -92.62
C TYR A 323 2.79 51.40 -93.84
N ASP A 324 1.46 51.42 -93.75
CA ASP A 324 0.60 50.96 -94.85
C ASP A 324 0.37 52.09 -95.84
N THR A 325 1.23 52.12 -96.85
CA THR A 325 1.12 53.05 -97.98
C THR A 325 -0.03 52.73 -98.92
N ALA A 326 -0.55 51.50 -98.89
CA ALA A 326 -1.62 51.06 -99.79
C ALA A 326 -3.01 51.50 -99.30
N ASN A 327 -3.21 51.62 -97.98
CA ASN A 327 -4.50 52.02 -97.38
C ASN A 327 -4.42 53.38 -96.66
N GLY A 328 -3.88 54.39 -97.33
CA GLY A 328 -3.95 55.78 -96.87
C GLY A 328 -2.81 56.22 -95.96
N ASN A 329 -1.60 55.66 -96.12
CA ASN A 329 -0.37 56.18 -95.50
C ASN A 329 -0.44 56.24 -93.97
N ARG A 330 -0.94 55.17 -93.35
CA ARG A 330 -1.16 55.09 -91.89
C ARG A 330 -0.20 54.11 -91.22
N LEU A 331 0.22 54.45 -90.00
CA LEU A 331 0.93 53.50 -89.14
C LEU A 331 -0.07 52.46 -88.62
N MET A 332 0.24 51.19 -88.82
CA MET A 332 -0.57 50.09 -88.32
C MET A 332 0.30 49.09 -87.57
N VAL A 333 -0.31 48.44 -86.58
CA VAL A 333 0.25 47.23 -86.00
C VAL A 333 0.09 46.12 -87.05
N SER A 334 1.22 45.50 -87.44
CA SER A 334 1.25 44.36 -88.36
C SER A 334 0.83 43.08 -87.62
N ILE A 335 1.26 41.90 -88.08
CA ILE A 335 1.11 40.65 -87.32
C ILE A 335 1.95 40.77 -86.04
N VAL A 336 1.31 40.98 -84.89
CA VAL A 336 1.92 40.64 -83.60
C VAL A 336 1.82 39.13 -83.51
N ASP A 337 2.85 38.43 -84.00
CA ASP A 337 2.89 36.97 -83.95
C ASP A 337 3.17 36.55 -82.50
N GLY A 338 2.14 36.68 -81.67
CA GLY A 338 2.04 35.98 -80.41
C GLY A 338 1.82 34.53 -80.78
N GLY A 339 2.90 33.75 -80.75
CA GLY A 339 2.89 32.34 -81.10
C GLY A 339 1.70 31.60 -80.50
N THR A 340 1.21 30.59 -81.22
CA THR A 340 0.20 29.67 -80.71
C THR A 340 0.62 29.16 -79.33
N PHE A 341 -0.22 29.42 -78.33
CA PHE A 341 -0.07 28.93 -76.96
C PHE A 341 -0.01 27.39 -76.93
#